data_AF-A0A7X6RQQ2-F1
#
_entry.id   AF-A0A7X6RQQ2-F1
#
_cell.length_a   1.000
_cell.length_b   1.000
_cell.length_c   1.000
_cell.angle_alpha   90.00
_cell.angle_beta   90.00
_cell.angle_gamma   90.00
#
_symmetry.space_group_name_H-M   'P 1'
#
loop_
_entity.id
_entity.type
_entity.pdbx_description
1 polymer ?
#
loop_
_entity_poly.entity_id
_entity_poly.type
_entity_poly.pdbx_seq_one_letter_code
_entity_poly.pdbx_strand_id
1 'polypeptide(L)' 'MRGFVWGDDARIGVRDLGGEIVIEANAAGLRTLARHLLTLAEDGTRDGTHLHLEEHNGLEEGSVRLVLERCDEE' A
#
# COMPACT_ATOMS: atom_id res chain seq x y z
N MET A 1 -14.02 0.07 -12.42
CA MET A 1 -12.68 -0.01 -11.82
C MET A 1 -12.68 0.90 -10.62
N ARG A 2 -12.57 0.35 -9.41
CA ARG A 2 -12.33 1.20 -8.23
C ARG A 2 -10.88 1.66 -8.30
N GLY A 3 -10.66 2.97 -8.37
CA GLY A 3 -9.32 3.53 -8.28
C GLY A 3 -8.72 3.36 -6.88
N PHE A 4 -7.44 3.69 -6.74
CA PHE A 4 -6.81 3.83 -5.43
C PHE A 4 -7.41 5.04 -4.71
N VAL A 5 -8.02 4.81 -3.53
CA VAL A 5 -8.72 5.83 -2.77
C VAL A 5 -8.19 5.87 -1.35
N TRP A 6 -7.67 7.03 -0.97
CA TRP A 6 -7.23 7.31 0.38
C TRP A 6 -8.41 7.58 1.31
N GLY A 7 -8.32 7.09 2.53
CA GLY A 7 -9.24 7.47 3.59
C GLY A 7 -8.79 8.79 4.20
N ASP A 8 -9.75 9.61 4.63
CA ASP A 8 -9.45 10.83 5.39
C ASP A 8 -8.63 10.46 6.64
N ASP A 9 -7.62 11.28 6.95
CA ASP A 9 -6.68 11.09 8.05
C ASP A 9 -5.92 9.75 8.03
N ALA A 10 -5.81 9.08 6.87
CA ALA A 10 -5.00 7.87 6.75
C ALA A 10 -3.53 8.17 7.05
N ARG A 11 -2.97 7.41 7.99
CA ARG A 11 -1.56 7.47 8.40
C ARG A 11 -0.96 6.08 8.33
N ILE A 12 0.13 5.92 7.60
CA ILE A 12 0.76 4.64 7.32
C ILE A 12 2.28 4.81 7.45
N GLY A 13 2.90 4.10 8.39
CA GLY A 13 4.33 3.99 8.54
C GLY A 13 4.85 2.63 8.06
N VAL A 14 6.05 2.62 7.50
CA VAL A 14 6.74 1.38 7.10
C VAL A 14 8.16 1.38 7.63
N ARG A 15 8.53 0.35 8.38
CA ARG A 15 9.87 0.20 8.96
C ARG A 15 10.48 -1.15 8.57
N ASP A 16 11.77 -1.12 8.22
CA ASP A 16 12.58 -2.31 8.04
C ASP A 16 13.42 -2.55 9.30
N LEU A 17 13.21 -3.70 9.94
CA LEU A 17 13.92 -4.11 11.16
C LEU A 17 15.05 -5.12 10.88
N GLY A 18 15.48 -5.26 9.62
CA GLY A 18 16.58 -6.15 9.23
C GLY A 18 16.16 -7.62 9.20
N GLY A 19 15.01 -7.90 8.61
CA GLY A 19 14.43 -9.26 8.49
C GLY A 19 12.93 -9.31 8.74
N GLU A 20 12.36 -8.22 9.24
CA GLU A 20 10.92 -8.04 9.42
C GLU A 20 10.54 -6.65 8.91
N ILE A 21 9.51 -6.59 8.07
CA ILE A 21 8.90 -5.33 7.63
C ILE A 21 7.66 -5.09 8.46
N VAL A 22 7.66 -3.96 9.18
CA VAL A 22 6.50 -3.51 9.95
C VAL A 22 5.74 -2.47 9.15
N ILE A 23 4.52 -2.80 8.75
CA ILE A 23 3.54 -1.82 8.26
C ILE A 23 2.62 -1.48 9.42
N GLU A 24 2.74 -0.28 9.95
CA GLU A 24 1.88 0.22 11.01
C GLU A 24 1.01 1.35 10.50
N ALA A 25 -0.25 1.37 10.88
CA ALA A 25 -1.16 2.41 10.40
C ALA A 25 -2.29 2.63 11.41
N ASN A 26 -2.87 3.83 11.37
CA ASN A 26 -4.15 4.03 12.05
C ASN A 26 -5.27 3.27 11.32
N ALA A 27 -6.45 3.20 11.93
CA ALA A 27 -7.56 2.45 11.35
C ALA A 27 -7.97 2.94 9.95
N ALA A 28 -7.81 4.23 9.64
CA ALA A 28 -8.06 4.79 8.30
C ALA A 28 -7.00 4.36 7.29
N GLY A 29 -5.72 4.33 7.69
CA GLY A 29 -4.61 3.83 6.87
C GLY A 29 -4.73 2.35 6.58
N LEU A 30 -5.06 1.51 7.57
CA LEU A 30 -5.31 0.07 7.37
C LEU A 30 -6.45 -0.17 6.38
N ARG A 31 -7.56 0.57 6.50
CA ARG A 31 -8.68 0.49 5.54
C ARG A 31 -8.30 1.00 4.14
N THR A 32 -7.37 1.93 4.04
CA THR A 32 -6.84 2.42 2.76
C THR A 32 -5.99 1.35 2.08
N LEU A 33 -5.03 0.77 2.80
CA LEU A 33 -4.22 -0.34 2.31
C LEU A 33 -5.09 -1.53 1.88
N ALA A 34 -6.06 -1.93 2.69
CA ALA A 34 -6.98 -3.01 2.35
C ALA A 34 -7.74 -2.74 1.04
N ARG A 35 -8.20 -1.50 0.81
CA ARG A 35 -8.86 -1.13 -0.45
C ARG A 35 -7.89 -1.16 -1.63
N HIS A 36 -6.66 -0.67 -1.47
CA HIS A 36 -5.65 -0.72 -2.53
C HIS A 36 -5.32 -2.17 -2.93
N LEU A 37 -5.16 -3.05 -1.94
CA LEU A 37 -4.97 -4.49 -2.18
C LEU A 37 -6.17 -5.12 -2.89
N LEU A 38 -7.40 -4.77 -2.48
CA LEU A 38 -8.60 -5.24 -3.17
C LEU A 38 -8.69 -4.73 -4.61
N THR A 39 -8.31 -3.48 -4.88
CA THR A 39 -8.22 -2.93 -6.25
C THR A 39 -7.22 -3.71 -7.10
N LEU A 40 -6.03 -4.01 -6.56
CA LEU A 40 -5.04 -4.82 -7.27
C LEU A 40 -5.57 -6.23 -7.58
N ALA A 41 -6.34 -6.80 -6.67
CA ALA A 41 -6.95 -8.13 -6.82
C ALA A 41 -8.21 -8.16 -7.71
N GLU A 42 -8.75 -7.02 -8.18
CA GLU A 42 -9.94 -7.02 -9.05
C GLU A 42 -9.72 -7.84 -10.33
N ASP A 43 -10.77 -8.53 -10.79
CA ASP A 43 -10.75 -9.24 -12.07
C ASP A 43 -10.44 -8.28 -13.22
N GLY A 44 -9.52 -8.68 -14.09
CA GLY A 44 -9.08 -7.89 -15.23
C GLY A 44 -8.02 -6.82 -14.91
N THR A 45 -7.59 -6.66 -13.65
CA THR A 45 -6.34 -5.93 -13.36
C THR A 45 -5.17 -6.65 -14.01
N ARG A 46 -4.33 -5.90 -14.74
CA ARG A 46 -3.19 -6.47 -15.48
C ARG A 46 -2.12 -6.94 -14.51
N ASP A 47 -1.46 -8.04 -14.84
CA ASP A 47 -0.25 -8.45 -14.14
C ASP A 47 0.84 -7.35 -14.19
N GLY A 48 1.63 -7.25 -13.12
CA GLY A 48 2.61 -6.19 -12.89
C GLY A 48 2.01 -4.82 -12.56
N THR A 49 0.70 -4.71 -12.34
CA THR A 49 0.11 -3.47 -11.85
C THR A 49 0.56 -3.24 -10.41
N HIS A 50 1.15 -2.08 -10.13
CA HIS A 50 1.65 -1.76 -8.80
C HIS A 50 1.40 -0.31 -8.38
N LEU A 51 1.47 -0.10 -7.07
CA LEU A 51 1.37 1.19 -6.41
C LEU A 51 2.64 1.41 -5.57
N HIS A 52 3.36 2.48 -5.87
CA HIS A 52 4.49 2.94 -5.07
C HIS A 52 4.00 3.90 -3.99
N LEU A 53 4.41 3.63 -2.75
CA LEU A 53 4.15 4.44 -1.58
C LEU A 53 5.49 4.90 -0.99
N GLU A 54 5.58 6.20 -0.75
CA GLU A 54 6.76 6.85 -0.20
C GLU A 54 6.36 8.00 0.73
N GLU A 55 7.31 8.55 1.48
CA GLU A 55 7.08 9.59 2.50
C GLU A 55 6.30 10.81 1.96
N HIS A 56 6.55 11.22 0.72
CA HIS A 56 5.86 12.35 0.11
C HIS A 56 4.59 11.97 -0.65
N ASN A 57 4.24 10.68 -0.64
CA ASN A 57 3.10 10.12 -1.35
C ASN A 57 2.47 8.98 -0.53
N GLY A 58 1.99 9.34 0.66
CA GLY A 58 1.09 8.49 1.45
C GLY A 58 1.69 7.78 2.66
N LEU A 59 3.01 7.80 2.85
CA LEU A 59 3.65 7.26 4.06
C LEU A 59 4.06 8.38 5.02
N GLU A 60 4.13 8.06 6.30
CA GLU A 60 4.65 8.96 7.33
C GLU A 60 6.16 9.18 7.17
N GLU A 61 6.65 10.33 7.65
CA GLU A 61 8.06 10.70 7.66
C GLU A 61 8.95 9.62 8.29
N GLY A 62 10.07 9.31 7.63
CA GLY A 62 11.00 8.26 8.05
C GLY A 62 10.60 6.85 7.64
N SER A 63 9.50 6.67 6.91
CA SER A 63 9.12 5.37 6.36
C SER A 63 10.04 4.93 5.23
N VAL A 64 10.35 3.63 5.16
CA VAL A 64 10.92 3.06 3.95
C VAL A 64 9.87 2.98 2.85
N ARG A 65 10.31 3.00 1.59
CA ARG A 65 9.41 2.88 0.44
C ARG A 65 8.72 1.50 0.42
N LEU A 66 7.45 1.49 0.05
CA LEU A 66 6.62 0.29 -0.04
C LEU A 66 6.02 0.19 -1.45
N VAL A 67 6.06 -1.01 -2.04
CA VAL A 67 5.38 -1.31 -3.30
C VAL A 67 4.30 -2.35 -3.03
N LEU A 68 3.08 -2.06 -3.46
CA LEU A 68 2.00 -3.05 -3.52
C LEU A 68 1.82 -3.44 -4.98
N GLU A 69 1.92 -4.72 -5.30
CA GLU A 69 1.91 -5.20 -6.69
C GLU A 69 1.01 -6.42 -6.83
N ARG A 70 0.26 -6.47 -7.95
CA ARG A 70 -0.30 -7.71 -8.47
C ARG A 70 0.81 -8.40 -9.27
N CYS A 71 1.18 -9.59 -8.82
CA CYS A 71 2.20 -10.43 -9.43
C CYS A 71 1.63 -11.85 -9.54
N ASP A 72 1.00 -12.16 -10.66
CA ASP A 72 0.44 -13.48 -10.98
C ASP A 72 1.48 -14.37 -11.71
N GLU A 73 2.59 -13.79 -12.19
CA GLU A 73 3.72 -14.51 -12.80
C GLU A 73 4.78 -14.88 -11.73
N GLU A 74 5.21 -16.15 -11.71
CA GLU A 74 6.41 -16.64 -10.97
C GLU A 74 7.68 -16.55 -11.82
#